data_AF-A0A1T5LGH2-F1
#
_entry.id   AF-A0A1T5LGH2-F1
#
_cell.length_a   1.000
_cell.length_b   1.000
_cell.length_c   1.000
_cell.angle_alpha   90.00
_cell.angle_beta   90.00
_cell.angle_gamma   90.00
#
_symmetry.space_group_name_H-M   'P 1'
#
loop_
_entity.id
_entity.type
_entity.pdbx_description
1 polymer ?
#
loop_
_entity_poly.entity_id
_entity_poly.type
_entity_poly.pdbx_seq_one_letter_code
_entity_poly.pdbx_strand_id
1 'polypeptide(L)'
;MNLQTFAVRALMFALCFFSTSACTQAAPPATPATPAVPAAIDNEPLPEGDYFILARNSYKPVTAYRTADGGIAAAQQSWSPENRQGEIWTIKRKGDGYLLYSRQFDRYLAMPKGSEEMGDVAQMQTLAELASHWKLAHPFMSSWGLADALSGQTLCINNNLPDDGMALVQYAEPRDDENAQFFFVPVTSAGRAIRRKLEGDPLRQSRYDNQQRRYHLSALLSGAMEAQRGRRVQLMDYHPSGLFVRRGETIQLQVEGLLPMLGDGLVVMVGQANGFWDGPAAQNPQRVQARAGSNTLTAARDGMLYFQYVDHGLSAQPAPAIDVAVTQGGTAIPFYVSGTTTDQQWQAMLRNSAAPWVEMVGPRSMATVTRALYDKSSHEDPRQLVDYLEGIVENHDAISGFDSSNWRHVPPAQRLHFMQDAVTSPKVLQDVYMYAGDHFIGMPEDSALLLLNGPWKVSAWGLWHEAGHVYQQTDWTWGAVGETTVNIYSLTMQEREGGESEIGKVNPDTGYSLEDWAGSYLQQDLRRFNDDNGFPEGSETIWVRLVMFEQLRQAFGDSFYQRLHKYYRESPLGGGAMEDEQRIQAFILRSSVIAGKDLSAFFRRWGLPANASTQAELRQRGLPLAADLIH
;
A
#
# COMPACT_ATOMS: atom_id res chain seq x y z
N MET A 1 -37.58 -29.09 -29.25
CA MET A 1 -37.63 -30.43 -28.63
C MET A 1 -36.35 -30.58 -27.82
N ASN A 2 -36.50 -30.56 -26.49
CA ASN A 2 -35.58 -31.03 -25.42
C ASN A 2 -34.59 -32.16 -25.83
N LEU A 3 -33.46 -32.47 -25.18
CA LEU A 3 -32.79 -32.12 -23.91
C LEU A 3 -31.44 -32.92 -23.91
N GLN A 4 -30.48 -32.52 -23.06
CA GLN A 4 -29.45 -33.36 -22.41
C GLN A 4 -28.32 -33.92 -23.31
N THR A 5 -27.02 -33.90 -23.00
CA THR A 5 -26.26 -33.82 -21.74
C THR A 5 -24.81 -33.64 -22.15
N PHE A 6 -24.11 -32.53 -21.81
CA PHE A 6 -22.63 -32.43 -21.74
C PHE A 6 -22.28 -31.03 -21.20
N ALA A 7 -22.58 -30.81 -19.92
CA ALA A 7 -22.25 -29.57 -19.20
C ALA A 7 -22.02 -29.88 -17.73
N VAL A 8 -21.01 -30.71 -17.42
CA VAL A 8 -20.34 -30.80 -16.11
C VAL A 8 -18.96 -31.43 -16.39
N ARG A 9 -17.87 -30.62 -16.37
CA ARG A 9 -16.45 -31.00 -16.09
C ARG A 9 -15.34 -30.10 -16.68
N ALA A 10 -15.65 -28.94 -17.26
CA ALA A 10 -14.61 -28.04 -17.80
C ALA A 10 -14.36 -26.75 -16.96
N LEU A 11 -14.74 -26.73 -15.68
CA LEU A 11 -14.61 -25.53 -14.82
C LEU A 11 -13.52 -25.64 -13.74
N MET A 12 -12.59 -26.59 -13.86
CA MET A 12 -11.55 -26.83 -12.84
C MET A 12 -10.10 -26.73 -13.36
N PHE A 13 -9.90 -26.32 -14.61
CA PHE A 13 -8.58 -26.12 -15.19
C PHE A 13 -8.63 -24.92 -16.14
N ALA A 14 -8.49 -23.72 -15.58
CA ALA A 14 -8.03 -22.55 -16.32
C ALA A 14 -6.81 -22.02 -15.57
N LEU A 15 -5.77 -22.87 -15.52
CA LEU A 15 -4.40 -22.41 -15.35
C LEU A 15 -4.11 -21.46 -16.52
N CYS A 16 -3.54 -20.31 -16.20
CA CYS A 16 -3.01 -19.34 -17.13
C CYS A 16 -2.00 -20.01 -18.06
N PHE A 17 -2.47 -20.55 -19.20
CA PHE A 17 -1.62 -20.90 -20.32
C PHE A 17 -1.25 -19.61 -21.05
N PHE A 18 -0.15 -18.98 -20.64
CA PHE A 18 0.54 -18.03 -21.49
C PHE A 18 1.77 -18.67 -22.10
N SER A 19 1.76 -18.75 -23.43
CA SER A 19 2.92 -19.02 -24.25
C SER A 19 4.04 -18.04 -23.90
N THR A 20 5.22 -18.60 -23.68
CA THR A 20 6.50 -17.92 -23.55
C THR A 20 6.76 -16.96 -24.71
N SER A 21 6.41 -15.69 -24.53
CA SER A 21 6.89 -14.59 -25.37
C SER A 21 6.80 -13.28 -24.59
N ALA A 22 7.94 -12.88 -23.99
CA ALA A 22 8.22 -11.55 -23.45
C ALA A 22 7.29 -11.05 -22.32
N CYS A 23 7.27 -11.76 -21.18
CA CYS A 23 7.04 -11.09 -19.89
C CYS A 23 8.32 -10.33 -19.52
N THR A 24 8.40 -9.06 -19.90
CA THR A 24 9.39 -8.13 -19.35
C THR A 24 9.20 -8.06 -17.83
N GLN A 25 10.26 -8.39 -17.10
CA GLN A 25 10.43 -8.13 -15.68
C GLN A 25 9.95 -6.72 -15.36
N ALA A 26 8.87 -6.59 -14.57
CA ALA A 26 8.63 -5.36 -13.87
C ALA A 26 9.75 -5.20 -12.83
N ALA A 27 10.56 -4.17 -13.01
CA ALA A 27 11.53 -3.70 -12.03
C ALA A 27 10.84 -3.49 -10.66
N PRO A 28 11.58 -3.45 -9.54
CA PRO A 28 11.02 -3.03 -8.25
C PRO A 28 10.24 -1.72 -8.42
N PRO A 29 9.12 -1.56 -7.69
CA PRO A 29 8.05 -0.63 -8.05
C PRO A 29 8.61 0.78 -8.24
N ALA A 30 8.41 1.33 -9.44
CA ALA A 30 8.32 2.77 -9.57
C ALA A 30 7.08 3.20 -8.78
N THR A 31 7.25 4.21 -7.94
CA THR A 31 6.18 4.87 -7.19
C THR A 31 4.95 5.08 -8.08
N PRO A 32 3.73 4.66 -7.69
CA PRO A 32 2.53 4.96 -8.45
C PRO A 32 2.43 6.45 -8.77
N ALA A 33 1.83 6.78 -9.92
CA ALA A 33 1.49 8.16 -10.24
C ALA A 33 0.65 8.77 -9.11
N THR A 34 1.11 9.91 -8.60
CA THR A 34 0.51 10.67 -7.50
C THR A 34 -0.98 10.88 -7.68
N PRO A 35 -1.80 10.73 -6.62
CA PRO A 35 -3.21 11.13 -6.66
C PRO A 35 -3.35 12.60 -7.09
N ALA A 36 -4.39 12.92 -7.87
CA ALA A 36 -4.61 14.29 -8.35
C ALA A 36 -4.68 15.30 -7.19
N VAL A 37 -4.11 16.48 -7.41
CA VAL A 37 -3.99 17.57 -6.42
C VAL A 37 -5.37 18.00 -5.91
N PRO A 38 -5.56 18.07 -4.58
CA PRO A 38 -6.70 18.74 -4.00
C PRO A 38 -6.82 20.18 -4.47
N ALA A 39 -7.95 20.55 -5.06
CA ALA A 39 -8.27 21.97 -5.21
C ALA A 39 -8.40 22.58 -3.79
N ALA A 40 -7.50 23.51 -3.43
CA ALA A 40 -7.54 24.17 -2.14
C ALA A 40 -8.58 25.29 -2.09
N ILE A 41 -9.25 25.38 -0.95
CA ILE A 41 -10.03 26.54 -0.54
C ILE A 41 -9.09 27.39 0.33
N ASP A 42 -8.80 28.62 -0.10
CA ASP A 42 -7.99 29.68 0.55
C ASP A 42 -7.29 29.28 1.87
N ASN A 43 -5.99 28.94 1.77
CA ASN A 43 -5.18 28.58 2.94
C ASN A 43 -4.85 29.83 3.77
N GLU A 44 -5.19 29.81 5.06
CA GLU A 44 -4.58 30.73 6.02
C GLU A 44 -3.06 30.56 5.99
N PRO A 45 -2.29 31.65 6.12
CA PRO A 45 -0.87 31.57 5.88
C PRO A 45 -0.14 31.02 7.12
N LEU A 46 0.81 30.10 6.93
CA LEU A 46 1.56 29.40 7.98
C LEU A 46 2.15 30.39 9.03
N PRO A 47 1.91 30.19 10.33
CA PRO A 47 2.49 31.04 11.38
C PRO A 47 4.01 30.93 11.44
N GLU A 48 4.69 32.03 11.78
CA GLU A 48 6.13 31.99 12.09
C GLU A 48 6.37 31.19 13.38
N GLY A 49 7.50 30.48 13.45
CA GLY A 49 7.81 29.64 14.60
C GLY A 49 8.78 28.51 14.27
N ASP A 50 8.96 27.61 15.22
CA ASP A 50 9.80 26.43 15.04
C ASP A 50 8.96 25.23 14.63
N TYR A 51 9.41 24.52 13.60
CA TYR A 51 8.72 23.37 13.02
C TYR A 51 9.70 22.23 12.74
N PHE A 52 9.17 21.01 12.79
CA PHE A 52 9.70 19.89 12.04
C PHE A 52 9.07 19.91 10.65
N ILE A 53 9.88 19.76 9.60
CA ILE A 53 9.41 19.62 8.22
C ILE A 53 9.52 18.14 7.86
N LEU A 54 8.40 17.45 7.69
CA LEU A 54 8.38 16.00 7.44
C LEU A 54 8.02 15.74 5.99
N ALA A 55 8.80 14.93 5.26
CA ALA A 55 8.38 14.56 3.91
C ALA A 55 7.22 13.56 3.99
N ARG A 56 6.23 13.74 3.10
CA ARG A 56 4.96 13.01 3.14
C ARG A 56 5.14 11.52 2.81
N ASN A 57 6.02 11.20 1.86
CA ASN A 57 6.29 9.85 1.38
C ASN A 57 6.78 8.85 2.46
N SER A 58 7.49 9.32 3.49
CA SER A 58 8.10 8.45 4.52
C SER A 58 7.97 8.97 5.94
N TYR A 59 7.32 10.13 6.13
CA TYR A 59 7.07 10.78 7.42
C TYR A 59 8.34 11.12 8.22
N LYS A 60 9.51 11.11 7.58
CA LYS A 60 10.79 11.44 8.22
C LYS A 60 11.11 12.94 8.11
N PRO A 61 11.81 13.50 9.11
CA PRO A 61 12.19 14.89 9.12
C PRO A 61 13.23 15.20 8.05
N VAL A 62 13.11 16.38 7.47
CA VAL A 62 14.19 17.05 6.77
C VAL A 62 15.19 17.54 7.81
N THR A 63 16.42 17.05 7.71
CA THR A 63 17.50 17.24 8.67
C THR A 63 18.65 17.97 7.99
N ALA A 64 19.04 19.11 8.54
CA ALA A 64 20.29 19.78 8.19
C ALA A 64 21.48 18.97 8.71
N TYR A 65 22.50 18.77 7.89
CA TYR A 65 23.70 18.02 8.28
C TYR A 65 24.96 18.56 7.58
N ARG A 66 26.12 18.24 8.15
CA ARG A 66 27.42 18.57 7.56
C ARG A 66 27.84 17.47 6.57
N THR A 67 28.15 17.85 5.34
CA THR A 67 28.62 16.93 4.29
C THR A 67 30.11 16.58 4.48
N ALA A 68 30.58 15.52 3.83
CA ALA A 68 31.96 15.02 3.99
C ALA A 68 33.04 16.03 3.54
N ASP A 69 32.70 16.91 2.59
CA ASP A 69 33.52 18.01 2.10
C ASP A 69 33.44 19.28 2.98
N GLY A 70 32.71 19.22 4.11
CA GLY A 70 32.58 20.31 5.09
C GLY A 70 31.45 21.30 4.82
N GLY A 71 30.74 21.16 3.69
CA GLY A 71 29.52 21.90 3.37
C GLY A 71 28.34 21.57 4.29
N ILE A 72 27.20 22.21 4.03
CA ILE A 72 25.97 22.03 4.81
C ILE A 72 24.81 21.85 3.83
N ALA A 73 24.10 20.73 3.99
CA ALA A 73 23.01 20.32 3.12
C ALA A 73 21.81 19.86 3.95
N ALA A 74 20.70 19.60 3.26
CA ALA A 74 19.52 18.97 3.85
C ALA A 74 19.30 17.56 3.28
N ALA A 75 18.96 16.64 4.16
CA ALA A 75 18.56 15.29 3.80
C ALA A 75 17.41 14.84 4.69
N GLN A 76 16.56 13.96 4.17
CA GLN A 76 15.63 13.22 4.99
C GLN A 76 16.37 12.10 5.74
N GLN A 77 16.13 11.98 7.05
CA GLN A 77 16.80 11.00 7.91
C GLN A 77 15.83 10.35 8.90
N SER A 78 16.16 9.16 9.40
CA SER A 78 15.43 8.57 10.53
C SER A 78 15.49 9.45 11.77
N TRP A 79 14.41 9.41 12.56
CA TRP A 79 14.30 10.14 13.81
C TRP A 79 15.40 9.70 14.77
N SER A 80 16.27 10.63 15.18
CA SER A 80 17.32 10.35 16.16
C SER A 80 17.47 11.49 17.16
N PRO A 81 17.62 11.19 18.46
CA PRO A 81 18.00 12.21 19.45
C PRO A 81 19.27 12.98 19.07
N GLU A 82 20.20 12.35 18.35
CA GLU A 82 21.46 12.95 17.91
C GLU A 82 21.26 14.01 16.83
N ASN A 83 20.27 13.81 15.96
CA ASN A 83 19.97 14.69 14.83
C ASN A 83 19.00 15.82 15.18
N ARG A 84 18.40 15.81 16.38
CA ARG A 84 17.28 16.67 16.77
C ARG A 84 17.49 18.16 16.49
N GLN A 85 18.69 18.68 16.69
CA GLN A 85 18.97 20.11 16.43
C GLN A 85 18.95 20.45 14.94
N GLY A 86 19.25 19.49 14.06
CA GLY A 86 19.25 19.64 12.61
C GLY A 86 17.87 19.42 12.01
N GLU A 87 16.98 18.76 12.73
CA GLU A 87 15.58 18.50 12.34
C GLU A 87 14.65 19.72 12.56
N ILE A 88 15.08 20.69 13.37
CA ILE A 88 14.28 21.87 13.73
C ILE A 88 14.56 23.04 12.77
N TRP A 89 13.50 23.54 12.15
CA TRP A 89 13.51 24.67 11.24
C TRP A 89 12.72 25.84 11.82
N THR A 90 13.35 27.00 11.96
CA THR A 90 12.64 28.24 12.26
C THR A 90 12.09 28.82 10.96
N ILE A 91 10.76 28.86 10.84
CA ILE A 91 10.02 29.44 9.73
C ILE A 91 9.78 30.92 9.98
N LYS A 92 10.19 31.78 9.05
CA LYS A 92 9.98 33.24 9.07
C LYS A 92 9.34 33.70 7.78
N ARG A 93 8.47 34.72 7.79
CA ARG A 93 7.91 35.28 6.57
C ARG A 93 8.92 36.14 5.83
N LYS A 94 8.84 36.11 4.51
CA LYS A 94 9.54 37.01 3.59
C LYS A 94 8.65 37.25 2.38
N GLY A 95 8.13 38.48 2.26
CA GLY A 95 7.19 38.83 1.20
C GLY A 95 5.94 37.95 1.24
N ASP A 96 5.68 37.26 0.14
CA ASP A 96 4.55 36.32 -0.05
C ASP A 96 4.89 34.86 0.29
N GLY A 97 6.05 34.59 0.89
CA GLY A 97 6.43 33.24 1.31
C GLY A 97 7.30 33.22 2.58
N TYR A 98 8.21 32.26 2.64
CA TYR A 98 8.87 31.81 3.87
C TYR A 98 10.37 31.58 3.71
N LEU A 99 11.09 31.80 4.79
CA LEU A 99 12.48 31.41 4.98
C LEU A 99 12.55 30.23 5.95
N LEU A 100 13.33 29.21 5.60
CA LEU A 100 13.53 27.99 6.39
C LEU A 100 14.93 28.06 7.01
N TYR A 101 15.03 28.41 8.29
CA TYR A 101 16.30 28.66 8.98
C TYR A 101 16.69 27.52 9.92
N SER A 102 17.92 27.00 9.78
CA SER A 102 18.52 26.07 10.75
C SER A 102 19.37 26.83 11.76
N ARG A 103 18.97 26.75 13.04
CA ARG A 103 19.72 27.34 14.16
C ARG A 103 21.04 26.63 14.43
N GLN A 104 21.11 25.33 14.18
CA GLN A 104 22.33 24.54 14.42
C GLN A 104 23.51 25.05 13.58
N PHE A 105 23.22 25.47 12.34
CA PHE A 105 24.25 25.84 11.38
C PHE A 105 24.29 27.34 11.06
N ASP A 106 23.33 28.12 11.57
CA ASP A 106 23.16 29.54 11.22
C ASP A 106 23.06 29.73 9.70
N ARG A 107 22.21 28.93 9.05
CA ARG A 107 22.01 28.93 7.59
C ARG A 107 20.55 28.69 7.23
N TYR A 108 20.18 29.07 6.01
CA TYR A 108 18.86 28.93 5.43
C TYR A 108 18.86 27.90 4.33
N LEU A 109 17.82 27.06 4.25
CA LEU A 109 17.62 26.15 3.13
C LEU A 109 17.30 26.95 1.86
N ALA A 110 18.09 26.78 0.81
CA ALA A 110 17.91 27.55 -0.42
C ALA A 110 18.54 26.91 -1.65
N MET A 111 17.93 27.19 -2.79
CA MET A 111 18.44 26.78 -4.09
C MET A 111 19.80 27.45 -4.39
N PRO A 112 20.84 26.69 -4.78
CA PRO A 112 22.14 27.25 -5.15
C PRO A 112 22.02 28.28 -6.28
N LYS A 113 22.80 29.36 -6.18
CA LYS A 113 22.85 30.38 -7.23
C LYS A 113 23.47 29.81 -8.50
N GLY A 114 22.74 29.83 -9.62
CA GLY A 114 23.20 29.30 -10.90
C GLY A 114 22.94 27.81 -11.12
N SER A 115 22.19 27.16 -10.23
CA SER A 115 21.64 25.83 -10.49
C SER A 115 20.59 25.94 -11.59
N GLU A 116 20.95 25.51 -12.80
CA GLU A 116 20.04 25.32 -13.93
C GLU A 116 19.68 23.84 -14.11
N GLU A 117 20.29 22.94 -13.33
CA GLU A 117 20.15 21.50 -13.43
C GLU A 117 19.22 20.94 -12.34
N MET A 118 18.30 20.06 -12.75
CA MET A 118 17.41 19.34 -11.84
C MET A 118 18.15 18.23 -11.10
N GLY A 119 17.78 17.99 -9.84
CA GLY A 119 18.40 16.97 -9.00
C GLY A 119 19.57 17.47 -8.16
N ASP A 120 19.85 18.77 -8.17
CA ASP A 120 20.86 19.36 -7.30
C ASP A 120 20.47 19.23 -5.83
N VAL A 121 21.43 18.84 -4.99
CA VAL A 121 21.24 18.71 -3.54
C VAL A 121 20.93 20.06 -2.92
N ALA A 122 19.93 20.08 -2.05
CA ALA A 122 19.54 21.27 -1.34
C ALA A 122 20.65 21.74 -0.40
N GLN A 123 21.24 22.88 -0.73
CA GLN A 123 22.30 23.51 0.04
C GLN A 123 21.76 24.52 1.05
N MET A 124 22.62 24.88 2.00
CA MET A 124 22.32 25.87 3.02
C MET A 124 23.18 27.13 2.87
N GLN A 125 22.53 28.29 2.85
CA GLN A 125 23.15 29.59 2.55
C GLN A 125 23.01 30.57 3.72
N THR A 126 23.87 31.59 3.78
CA THR A 126 23.70 32.72 4.69
C THR A 126 22.59 33.65 4.21
N LEU A 127 22.06 34.50 5.09
CA LEU A 127 21.02 35.47 4.72
C LEU A 127 21.47 36.44 3.60
N ALA A 128 22.77 36.77 3.53
CA ALA A 128 23.32 37.66 2.50
C ALA A 128 23.40 37.00 1.12
N GLU A 129 23.49 35.68 1.07
CA GLU A 129 23.57 34.89 -0.17
C GLU A 129 22.19 34.56 -0.74
N LEU A 130 21.14 34.58 0.09
CA LEU A 130 19.78 34.22 -0.30
C LEU A 130 19.22 35.09 -1.44
N ALA A 131 19.05 34.50 -2.61
CA ALA A 131 18.43 35.13 -3.78
C ALA A 131 16.88 35.06 -3.79
N SER A 132 16.28 34.13 -3.04
CA SER A 132 14.86 33.78 -3.12
C SER A 132 14.25 33.47 -1.74
N HIS A 133 13.03 32.92 -1.73
CA HIS A 133 12.27 32.41 -0.59
C HIS A 133 11.31 31.30 -1.05
N TRP A 134 10.74 30.56 -0.10
CA TRP A 134 9.87 29.41 -0.36
C TRP A 134 8.39 29.80 -0.33
N LYS A 135 7.62 29.32 -1.31
CA LYS A 135 6.16 29.42 -1.33
C LYS A 135 5.56 28.06 -1.02
N LEU A 136 4.52 28.06 -0.18
CA LEU A 136 3.67 26.89 -0.05
C LEU A 136 2.83 26.77 -1.32
N ALA A 137 2.99 25.66 -2.03
CA ALA A 137 2.36 25.37 -3.31
C ALA A 137 1.75 23.96 -3.27
N HIS A 138 0.99 23.61 -4.30
CA HIS A 138 0.46 22.24 -4.51
C HIS A 138 -0.11 21.60 -3.22
N PRO A 139 -1.06 22.24 -2.52
CA PRO A 139 -1.59 21.72 -1.26
C PRO A 139 -2.20 20.33 -1.49
N PHE A 140 -1.82 19.38 -0.64
CA PHE A 140 -2.34 18.03 -0.68
C PHE A 140 -2.73 17.57 0.72
N MET A 141 -4.00 17.31 0.96
CA MET A 141 -4.51 17.10 2.32
C MET A 141 -4.09 18.25 3.24
N SER A 142 -3.22 17.96 4.20
CA SER A 142 -2.62 18.90 5.14
C SER A 142 -1.10 18.98 5.00
N SER A 143 -0.58 18.57 3.83
CA SER A 143 0.80 18.80 3.39
C SER A 143 0.85 19.85 2.28
N TRP A 144 2.05 20.40 2.08
CA TRP A 144 2.30 21.40 1.05
C TRP A 144 3.60 21.10 0.31
N GLY A 145 3.61 21.42 -0.98
CA GLY A 145 4.83 21.58 -1.74
C GLY A 145 5.56 22.85 -1.35
N LEU A 146 6.89 22.82 -1.42
CA LEU A 146 7.76 23.97 -1.20
C LEU A 146 8.33 24.39 -2.56
N ALA A 147 7.74 25.42 -3.18
CA ALA A 147 8.18 25.96 -4.46
C ALA A 147 9.09 27.17 -4.25
N ASP A 148 10.25 27.20 -4.91
CA ASP A 148 11.13 28.36 -4.92
C ASP A 148 10.47 29.53 -5.64
N ALA A 149 10.42 30.71 -5.01
CA ALA A 149 9.68 31.86 -5.52
C ALA A 149 10.23 32.44 -6.83
N LEU A 150 11.52 32.20 -7.13
CA LEU A 150 12.19 32.73 -8.33
C LEU A 150 12.09 31.76 -9.50
N SER A 151 12.42 30.49 -9.30
CA SER A 151 12.49 29.47 -10.35
C SER A 151 11.19 28.68 -10.54
N GLY A 152 10.33 28.62 -9.51
CA GLY A 152 9.16 27.74 -9.47
C GLY A 152 9.48 26.27 -9.20
N GLN A 153 10.76 25.87 -9.16
CA GLN A 153 11.17 24.50 -8.85
C GLN A 153 10.72 24.10 -7.44
N THR A 154 10.37 22.82 -7.26
CA THR A 154 9.87 22.31 -5.99
C THR A 154 10.96 21.53 -5.27
N LEU A 155 11.02 21.67 -3.95
CA LEU A 155 11.82 20.82 -3.09
C LEU A 155 11.26 19.39 -3.14
N CYS A 156 12.11 18.38 -3.36
CA CYS A 156 11.68 16.99 -3.41
C CYS A 156 12.71 16.03 -2.80
N ILE A 157 12.27 14.83 -2.46
CA ILE A 157 13.15 13.72 -2.06
C ILE A 157 13.45 12.85 -3.28
N ASN A 158 14.69 12.86 -3.78
CA ASN A 158 15.03 12.17 -5.03
C ASN A 158 15.05 10.63 -4.91
N ASN A 159 15.05 10.10 -3.69
CA ASN A 159 14.93 8.65 -3.45
C ASN A 159 14.03 8.43 -2.24
N ASN A 160 12.86 7.82 -2.44
CA ASN A 160 12.02 7.41 -1.33
C ASN A 160 12.74 6.29 -0.59
N LEU A 161 13.33 6.60 0.57
CA LEU A 161 13.93 5.60 1.47
C LEU A 161 12.97 5.44 2.66
N PRO A 162 12.14 4.39 2.69
CA PRO A 162 11.26 4.03 3.80
C PRO A 162 11.96 3.87 5.15
N ASP A 163 13.25 3.48 5.19
CA ASP A 163 13.98 3.13 6.44
C ASP A 163 15.36 3.82 6.55
N ASP A 164 16.18 3.48 7.56
CA ASP A 164 17.34 4.18 8.16
C ASP A 164 18.43 4.80 7.25
N GLY A 165 18.29 4.73 5.94
CA GLY A 165 19.08 5.48 4.99
C GLY A 165 18.75 6.98 4.94
N MET A 166 19.79 7.76 4.67
CA MET A 166 19.68 9.19 4.39
C MET A 166 19.28 9.40 2.92
N ALA A 167 18.18 10.10 2.66
CA ALA A 167 17.77 10.48 1.31
C ALA A 167 18.02 11.98 1.10
N LEU A 168 18.73 12.35 0.02
CA LEU A 168 19.04 13.74 -0.26
C LEU A 168 17.77 14.52 -0.61
N VAL A 169 17.63 15.70 -0.02
CA VAL A 169 16.64 16.68 -0.47
C VAL A 169 17.23 17.37 -1.69
N GLN A 170 16.46 17.48 -2.75
CA GLN A 170 16.90 18.04 -4.03
C GLN A 170 15.86 18.97 -4.63
N TYR A 171 16.23 19.68 -5.68
CA TYR A 171 15.31 20.47 -6.49
C TYR A 171 14.86 19.67 -7.71
N ALA A 172 13.58 19.77 -8.04
CA ALA A 172 13.06 19.23 -9.29
C ALA A 172 12.13 20.25 -9.96
N GLU A 173 11.77 19.95 -11.20
CA GLU A 173 10.60 20.59 -11.84
C GLU A 173 9.41 20.63 -10.88
N PRO A 174 8.50 21.61 -11.06
CA PRO A 174 7.25 21.66 -10.33
C PRO A 174 6.58 20.28 -10.34
N ARG A 175 6.50 19.67 -9.16
CA ARG A 175 5.91 18.35 -8.92
C ARG A 175 4.99 18.46 -7.75
N ASP A 176 3.89 17.73 -7.83
CA ASP A 176 2.88 17.62 -6.79
C ASP A 176 2.85 16.23 -6.15
N ASP A 177 3.87 15.42 -6.42
CA ASP A 177 4.03 14.06 -5.93
C ASP A 177 4.33 13.93 -4.45
N GLU A 178 4.14 12.74 -3.88
CA GLU A 178 4.39 12.51 -2.45
C GLU A 178 5.84 12.81 -2.03
N ASN A 179 6.80 12.75 -2.96
CA ASN A 179 8.20 13.10 -2.70
C ASN A 179 8.42 14.61 -2.66
N ALA A 180 7.51 15.41 -3.21
CA ALA A 180 7.53 16.87 -3.23
C ALA A 180 6.60 17.51 -2.18
N GLN A 181 5.95 16.70 -1.33
CA GLN A 181 4.99 17.14 -0.33
C GLN A 181 5.56 17.06 1.09
N PHE A 182 5.29 18.09 1.91
CA PHE A 182 5.80 18.17 3.29
C PHE A 182 4.73 18.58 4.30
N PHE A 183 4.80 17.98 5.49
CA PHE A 183 4.06 18.39 6.68
C PHE A 183 4.88 19.36 7.51
N PHE A 184 4.22 20.40 8.04
CA PHE A 184 4.81 21.35 8.99
C PHE A 184 4.25 21.09 10.38
N VAL A 185 5.07 20.46 11.23
CA VAL A 185 4.66 20.06 12.59
C VAL A 185 5.30 21.01 13.61
N PRO A 186 4.50 21.80 14.37
CA PRO A 186 5.05 22.73 15.35
C PRO A 186 5.92 22.03 16.40
N VAL A 187 7.02 22.66 16.78
CA VAL A 187 7.88 22.18 17.87
C VAL A 187 7.18 22.43 19.21
N THR A 188 7.01 21.38 20.01
CA THR A 188 6.44 21.52 21.37
C THR A 188 7.37 22.30 22.30
N SER A 189 6.85 22.77 23.43
CA SER A 189 7.66 23.41 24.49
C SER A 189 8.79 22.53 25.01
N ALA A 190 8.68 21.20 24.87
CA ALA A 190 9.72 20.23 25.21
C ALA A 190 10.77 20.02 24.10
N GLY A 191 10.71 20.77 23.00
CA GLY A 191 11.62 20.64 21.86
C GLY A 191 11.42 19.35 21.06
N ARG A 192 10.22 18.76 21.09
CA ARG A 192 9.90 17.47 20.46
C ARG A 192 8.81 17.63 19.41
N ALA A 193 8.89 16.83 18.35
CA ALA A 193 7.79 16.66 17.42
C ALA A 193 6.63 15.97 18.13
N ILE A 194 5.40 16.35 17.81
CA ILE A 194 4.26 15.58 18.24
C ILE A 194 4.21 14.30 17.41
N ARG A 195 4.37 13.17 18.10
CA ARG A 195 4.20 11.83 17.54
C ARG A 195 3.46 10.99 18.54
N ARG A 196 2.13 11.04 18.45
CA ARG A 196 1.29 10.17 19.25
C ARG A 196 1.49 8.75 18.73
N LYS A 197 1.72 7.79 19.63
CA LYS A 197 1.57 6.41 19.22
C LYS A 197 0.11 6.21 18.84
N LEU A 198 -0.12 5.75 17.62
CA LEU A 198 -1.42 5.33 17.14
C LEU A 198 -1.71 3.94 17.76
N GLU A 199 -1.82 3.89 19.09
CA GLU A 199 -2.22 2.69 19.81
C GLU A 199 -3.72 2.49 19.58
N GLY A 200 -4.08 1.26 19.20
CA GLY A 200 -5.37 0.88 18.65
C GLY A 200 -6.52 1.30 19.56
N ASP A 201 -7.30 2.27 19.11
CA ASP A 201 -8.71 2.28 19.44
C ASP A 201 -9.33 1.19 18.56
N PRO A 202 -9.77 0.05 19.11
CA PRO A 202 -10.25 -1.08 18.33
C PRO A 202 -11.44 -0.60 17.49
N LEU A 203 -11.20 -0.42 16.18
CA LEU A 203 -12.22 -0.08 15.19
C LEU A 203 -13.22 0.96 15.72
N ARG A 204 -12.82 2.23 15.85
CA ARG A 204 -13.84 3.27 15.98
C ARG A 204 -14.80 3.12 14.79
N GLN A 205 -16.03 2.70 15.08
CA GLN A 205 -16.94 2.25 14.05
C GLN A 205 -17.46 3.46 13.27
N SER A 206 -16.96 3.61 12.05
CA SER A 206 -17.62 4.49 11.09
C SER A 206 -19.00 3.92 10.75
N ARG A 207 -19.98 4.80 10.59
CA ARG A 207 -21.34 4.46 10.13
C ARG A 207 -21.61 5.15 8.83
N TYR A 208 -22.23 4.43 7.90
CA TYR A 208 -22.51 4.91 6.56
C TYR A 208 -24.00 4.78 6.26
N ASP A 209 -24.68 5.88 5.95
CA ASP A 209 -26.07 5.89 5.49
C ASP A 209 -26.15 6.69 4.18
N ASN A 210 -26.10 5.98 3.06
CA ASN A 210 -26.14 6.60 1.74
C ASN A 210 -27.55 7.10 1.35
N GLN A 211 -28.60 6.55 1.96
CA GLN A 211 -29.99 6.94 1.70
C GLN A 211 -30.30 8.29 2.35
N GLN A 212 -29.88 8.47 3.61
CA GLN A 212 -29.97 9.74 4.32
C GLN A 212 -28.79 10.68 4.06
N ARG A 213 -27.75 10.18 3.39
CA ARG A 213 -26.50 10.89 3.06
C ARG A 213 -25.77 11.40 4.30
N ARG A 214 -25.76 10.58 5.35
CA ARG A 214 -25.15 10.87 6.66
C ARG A 214 -24.08 9.86 6.97
N TYR A 215 -22.92 10.35 7.40
CA TYR A 215 -21.76 9.53 7.69
C TYR A 215 -21.16 9.96 9.01
N HIS A 216 -20.87 8.97 9.85
CA HIS A 216 -20.07 9.15 11.05
C HIS A 216 -18.72 8.52 10.76
N LEU A 217 -17.64 9.29 10.71
CA LEU A 217 -16.34 8.85 10.24
C LEU A 217 -15.31 8.92 11.36
N SER A 218 -14.60 7.81 11.55
CA SER A 218 -13.42 7.79 12.41
C SER A 218 -12.17 7.77 11.56
N ALA A 219 -11.17 8.56 11.94
CA ALA A 219 -9.93 8.64 11.17
C ALA A 219 -9.21 7.28 11.10
N LEU A 220 -8.73 6.94 9.92
CA LEU A 220 -7.84 5.80 9.69
C LEU A 220 -6.38 6.25 9.79
N LEU A 221 -5.45 5.32 10.03
CA LEU A 221 -4.05 5.60 9.72
C LEU A 221 -3.92 5.71 8.19
N SER A 222 -3.06 6.59 7.68
CA SER A 222 -2.86 6.70 6.23
C SER A 222 -2.34 5.38 5.64
N GLY A 223 -2.72 5.09 4.40
CA GLY A 223 -2.32 3.88 3.68
C GLY A 223 -0.80 3.71 3.66
N ALA A 224 -0.07 4.80 3.44
CA ALA A 224 1.40 4.81 3.42
C ALA A 224 2.04 4.49 4.78
N MET A 225 1.54 5.04 5.89
CA MET A 225 2.07 4.72 7.23
C MET A 225 1.77 3.27 7.60
N GLU A 226 0.58 2.78 7.24
CA GLU A 226 0.20 1.39 7.46
C GLU A 226 1.04 0.43 6.60
N ALA A 227 1.30 0.78 5.35
CA ALA A 227 2.19 0.06 4.44
C ALA A 227 3.61 -0.04 5.02
N GLN A 228 4.16 1.06 5.52
CA GLN A 228 5.47 1.09 6.17
C GLN A 228 5.51 0.21 7.44
N ARG A 229 4.44 0.25 8.26
CA ARG A 229 4.30 -0.60 9.45
C ARG A 229 4.19 -2.09 9.08
N GLY A 230 3.41 -2.40 8.05
CA GLY A 230 3.16 -3.75 7.56
C GLY A 230 4.30 -4.35 6.73
N ARG A 231 5.16 -3.51 6.16
CA ARG A 231 6.21 -3.82 5.17
C ARG A 231 5.65 -4.27 3.81
N ARG A 232 4.51 -3.73 3.39
CA ARG A 232 3.72 -4.18 2.23
C ARG A 232 3.17 -2.98 1.44
N VAL A 233 2.41 -3.22 0.37
CA VAL A 233 1.73 -2.16 -0.40
C VAL A 233 0.59 -1.51 0.39
N GLN A 234 0.05 -0.38 -0.09
CA GLN A 234 -0.96 0.39 0.63
C GLN A 234 -2.34 -0.29 0.62
N LEU A 235 -3.01 -0.34 1.77
CA LEU A 235 -4.44 -0.65 1.85
C LEU A 235 -5.31 0.59 1.60
N MET A 236 -6.58 0.36 1.30
CA MET A 236 -7.59 1.41 1.16
C MET A 236 -7.77 2.18 2.49
N ASP A 237 -7.40 3.46 2.50
CA ASP A 237 -7.47 4.35 3.66
C ASP A 237 -8.60 5.40 3.58
N TYR A 238 -9.60 5.13 2.75
CA TYR A 238 -10.77 6.00 2.56
C TYR A 238 -12.09 5.28 2.87
N HIS A 239 -13.10 6.05 3.25
CA HIS A 239 -14.43 5.57 3.59
C HIS A 239 -15.39 5.65 2.39
N PRO A 240 -16.22 4.61 2.16
CA PRO A 240 -17.27 4.64 1.16
C PRO A 240 -18.43 5.55 1.56
N SER A 241 -18.98 6.28 0.59
CA SER A 241 -20.23 7.01 0.77
C SER A 241 -21.45 6.28 0.20
N GLY A 242 -21.27 5.35 -0.74
CA GLY A 242 -22.39 4.77 -1.48
C GLY A 242 -23.14 5.80 -2.36
N LEU A 243 -22.49 6.90 -2.75
CA LEU A 243 -23.02 7.91 -3.67
C LEU A 243 -22.18 7.94 -4.96
N PHE A 244 -22.86 7.96 -6.10
CA PHE A 244 -22.28 8.22 -7.42
C PHE A 244 -22.58 9.66 -7.85
N VAL A 245 -21.58 10.37 -8.38
CA VAL A 245 -21.72 11.74 -8.90
C VAL A 245 -21.35 11.79 -10.37
N ARG A 246 -22.00 12.70 -11.10
CA ARG A 246 -21.67 12.97 -12.52
C ARG A 246 -20.79 14.20 -12.65
N ARG A 247 -19.96 14.24 -13.69
CA ARG A 247 -19.18 15.41 -14.09
C ARG A 247 -20.11 16.63 -14.24
N GLY A 248 -19.69 17.74 -13.65
CA GLY A 248 -20.42 19.01 -13.62
C GLY A 248 -21.44 19.11 -12.48
N GLU A 249 -21.72 18.03 -11.76
CA GLU A 249 -22.64 18.06 -10.61
C GLU A 249 -22.04 18.84 -9.44
N THR A 250 -22.83 19.73 -8.83
CA THR A 250 -22.47 20.45 -7.61
C THR A 250 -22.80 19.60 -6.39
N ILE A 251 -21.79 19.36 -5.56
CA ILE A 251 -21.89 18.62 -4.31
C ILE A 251 -21.75 19.63 -3.16
N GLN A 252 -22.69 19.62 -2.24
CA GLN A 252 -22.61 20.42 -1.00
C GLN A 252 -22.59 19.49 0.20
N LEU A 253 -21.68 19.76 1.13
CA LEU A 253 -21.49 18.94 2.31
C LEU A 253 -21.25 19.79 3.55
N GLN A 254 -21.83 19.34 4.66
CA GLN A 254 -21.66 19.88 5.99
C GLN A 254 -20.76 18.92 6.77
N VAL A 255 -19.70 19.45 7.38
CA VAL A 255 -18.73 18.67 8.17
C VAL A 255 -18.69 19.20 9.60
N GLU A 256 -18.94 18.32 10.57
CA GLU A 256 -18.97 18.64 11.99
C GLU A 256 -17.91 17.83 12.75
N GLY A 257 -17.31 18.43 13.78
CA GLY A 257 -16.27 17.79 14.59
C GLY A 257 -14.86 17.82 13.98
N LEU A 258 -14.70 18.21 12.70
CA LEU A 258 -13.39 18.35 12.08
C LEU A 258 -12.60 19.48 12.74
N LEU A 259 -11.43 19.15 13.28
CA LEU A 259 -10.52 20.13 13.88
C LEU A 259 -9.63 20.75 12.81
N PRO A 260 -9.23 22.03 12.95
CA PRO A 260 -8.13 22.60 12.19
C PRO A 260 -6.84 21.95 12.67
N MET A 261 -6.38 20.90 11.99
CA MET A 261 -5.18 20.15 12.36
C MET A 261 -4.10 20.32 11.29
N LEU A 262 -2.86 20.54 11.73
CA LEU A 262 -1.70 20.51 10.85
C LEU A 262 -1.34 19.04 10.59
N GLY A 263 -1.33 18.62 9.33
CA GLY A 263 -0.99 17.25 8.94
C GLY A 263 -2.16 16.27 8.79
N ASP A 264 -3.30 16.51 9.44
CA ASP A 264 -4.48 15.63 9.41
C ASP A 264 -5.70 16.36 8.84
N GLY A 265 -6.61 15.65 8.18
CA GLY A 265 -7.75 16.30 7.52
C GLY A 265 -8.67 15.35 6.74
N LEU A 266 -9.77 15.91 6.25
CA LEU A 266 -10.74 15.21 5.41
C LEU A 266 -10.54 15.63 3.94
N VAL A 267 -10.29 14.66 3.07
CA VAL A 267 -10.36 14.83 1.62
C VAL A 267 -11.61 14.16 1.09
N VAL A 268 -12.38 14.92 0.32
CA VAL A 268 -13.50 14.42 -0.48
C VAL A 268 -12.94 13.96 -1.82
N MET A 269 -13.20 12.71 -2.18
CA MET A 269 -12.73 12.11 -3.42
C MET A 269 -13.90 11.85 -4.37
N VAL A 270 -13.73 12.16 -5.66
CA VAL A 270 -14.66 11.81 -6.73
C VAL A 270 -13.93 10.91 -7.74
N GLY A 271 -14.40 9.67 -7.81
CA GLY A 271 -13.72 8.56 -8.51
C GLY A 271 -13.01 7.63 -7.52
N GLN A 272 -12.85 6.37 -7.92
CA GLN A 272 -12.04 5.40 -7.22
C GLN A 272 -10.54 5.59 -7.51
N ALA A 273 -9.67 5.06 -6.66
CA ALA A 273 -8.32 4.69 -7.09
C ALA A 273 -8.41 3.34 -7.82
N ASN A 274 -8.25 3.33 -9.15
CA ASN A 274 -8.64 2.17 -9.96
C ASN A 274 -7.96 2.01 -11.32
N GLY A 275 -6.87 2.73 -11.59
CA GLY A 275 -6.14 2.57 -12.86
C GLY A 275 -5.10 1.46 -12.77
N PHE A 276 -4.97 0.65 -13.83
CA PHE A 276 -3.79 -0.21 -14.01
C PHE A 276 -2.53 0.66 -14.10
N TRP A 277 -1.39 0.08 -13.74
CA TRP A 277 -0.10 0.76 -13.77
C TRP A 277 0.13 1.41 -15.16
N ASP A 278 0.70 2.62 -15.19
CA ASP A 278 0.90 3.47 -16.38
C ASP A 278 -0.36 4.14 -16.98
N GLY A 279 -1.50 4.10 -16.27
CA GLY A 279 -2.68 4.88 -16.63
C GLY A 279 -2.44 6.41 -16.61
N PRO A 280 -3.05 7.19 -17.53
CA PRO A 280 -2.92 8.64 -17.53
C PRO A 280 -3.47 9.25 -16.22
N ALA A 281 -2.84 10.29 -15.69
CA ALA A 281 -3.26 10.97 -14.45
C ALA A 281 -4.73 11.42 -14.43
N ALA A 282 -5.37 11.59 -15.59
CA ALA A 282 -6.81 11.85 -15.71
C ALA A 282 -7.70 10.70 -15.18
N GLN A 283 -7.14 9.51 -14.97
CA GLN A 283 -7.78 8.37 -14.32
C GLN A 283 -7.75 8.47 -12.79
N ASN A 284 -6.91 9.32 -12.20
CA ASN A 284 -6.82 9.49 -10.74
C ASN A 284 -8.04 10.21 -10.16
N PRO A 285 -8.51 9.81 -8.96
CA PRO A 285 -9.68 10.41 -8.34
C PRO A 285 -9.47 11.92 -8.16
N GLN A 286 -10.50 12.72 -8.49
CA GLN A 286 -10.50 14.13 -8.11
C GLN A 286 -10.49 14.19 -6.59
N ARG A 287 -9.62 15.01 -6.03
CA ARG A 287 -9.53 15.23 -4.58
C ARG A 287 -9.87 16.69 -4.27
N VAL A 288 -10.53 16.93 -3.14
CA VAL A 288 -10.81 18.28 -2.62
C VAL A 288 -10.67 18.25 -1.11
N GLN A 289 -9.84 19.14 -0.54
CA GLN A 289 -9.72 19.27 0.90
C GLN A 289 -11.00 19.87 1.48
N ALA A 290 -11.60 19.21 2.46
CA ALA A 290 -12.74 19.72 3.20
C ALA A 290 -12.30 20.48 4.45
N ARG A 291 -13.13 21.43 4.87
CA ARG A 291 -13.03 22.18 6.13
C ARG A 291 -14.22 21.88 7.02
N ALA A 292 -14.12 22.26 8.30
CA ALA A 292 -15.28 22.27 9.18
C ALA A 292 -16.36 23.21 8.63
N GLY A 293 -17.63 22.84 8.82
CA GLY A 293 -18.77 23.59 8.32
C GLY A 293 -19.13 23.25 6.87
N SER A 294 -19.59 24.28 6.14
CA SER A 294 -20.07 24.16 4.77
C SER A 294 -18.92 24.11 3.75
N ASN A 295 -19.04 23.15 2.84
CA ASN A 295 -18.15 22.92 1.72
C ASN A 295 -18.97 22.77 0.44
N THR A 296 -18.42 23.23 -0.67
CA THR A 296 -19.03 23.08 -2.00
C THR A 296 -17.94 22.74 -2.99
N LEU A 297 -18.18 21.71 -3.80
CA LEU A 297 -17.32 21.37 -4.92
C LEU A 297 -18.16 21.02 -6.16
N THR A 298 -17.54 21.16 -7.33
CA THR A 298 -18.09 20.67 -8.58
C THR A 298 -17.31 19.43 -9.01
N ALA A 299 -18.01 18.35 -9.34
CA ALA A 299 -17.39 17.13 -9.83
C ALA A 299 -16.72 17.39 -11.20
N ALA A 300 -15.40 17.22 -11.28
CA ALA A 300 -14.63 17.35 -12.51
C ALA A 300 -14.76 16.10 -13.41
N ARG A 301 -15.30 15.00 -12.86
CA ARG A 301 -15.47 13.71 -13.52
C ARG A 301 -16.65 12.93 -12.94
N ASP A 302 -17.07 11.89 -13.65
CA ASP A 302 -17.97 10.88 -13.13
C ASP A 302 -17.22 10.00 -12.13
N GLY A 303 -17.88 9.58 -11.05
CA GLY A 303 -17.24 8.67 -10.10
C GLY A 303 -18.01 8.47 -8.82
N MET A 304 -17.60 7.47 -8.05
CA MET A 304 -18.05 7.28 -6.68
C MET A 304 -17.46 8.34 -5.76
N LEU A 305 -18.25 8.81 -4.80
CA LEU A 305 -17.80 9.75 -3.77
C LEU A 305 -17.19 8.96 -2.60
N TYR A 306 -16.00 9.34 -2.15
CA TYR A 306 -15.35 8.77 -0.95
C TYR A 306 -14.87 9.87 0.00
N PHE A 307 -14.62 9.48 1.25
CA PHE A 307 -14.07 10.34 2.29
C PHE A 307 -12.75 9.77 2.79
N GLN A 308 -11.62 10.35 2.40
CA GLN A 308 -10.33 10.02 2.99
C GLN A 308 -10.15 10.86 4.25
N TYR A 309 -10.34 10.25 5.42
CA TYR A 309 -10.14 10.90 6.71
C TYR A 309 -9.05 10.16 7.48
N VAL A 310 -7.88 10.79 7.60
CA VAL A 310 -6.68 10.14 8.11
C VAL A 310 -6.05 10.89 9.28
N ASP A 311 -5.46 10.12 10.21
CA ASP A 311 -4.66 10.58 11.35
C ASP A 311 -3.24 10.03 11.21
N HIS A 312 -2.27 10.91 10.99
CA HIS A 312 -0.85 10.58 10.87
C HIS A 312 -0.13 10.57 12.23
N GLY A 313 -0.84 10.85 13.34
CA GLY A 313 -0.27 10.95 14.67
C GLY A 313 0.59 12.21 14.89
N LEU A 314 0.49 13.19 13.99
CA LEU A 314 1.25 14.44 14.01
C LEU A 314 0.64 15.53 14.91
N SER A 315 -0.51 15.20 15.52
CA SER A 315 -1.28 16.08 16.40
C SER A 315 -1.27 15.61 17.85
N ALA A 316 -1.41 16.56 18.80
CA ALA A 316 -1.29 16.25 20.24
C ALA A 316 -2.46 15.40 20.75
N GLN A 317 -3.61 15.54 20.10
CA GLN A 317 -4.80 14.76 20.36
C GLN A 317 -5.08 13.86 19.14
N PRO A 318 -5.67 12.67 19.36
CA PRO A 318 -6.22 11.86 18.27
C PRO A 318 -7.18 12.68 17.42
N ALA A 319 -7.19 12.43 16.11
CA ALA A 319 -8.27 12.93 15.27
C ALA A 319 -9.62 12.45 15.86
N PRO A 320 -10.59 13.35 16.12
CA PRO A 320 -11.89 12.96 16.65
C PRO A 320 -12.69 12.20 15.59
N ALA A 321 -13.78 11.53 15.99
CA ALA A 321 -14.77 11.16 14.99
C ALA A 321 -15.48 12.43 14.48
N ILE A 322 -15.83 12.44 13.20
CA ILE A 322 -16.50 13.55 12.53
C ILE A 322 -17.83 13.10 11.94
N ASP A 323 -18.75 14.04 11.79
CA ASP A 323 -20.00 13.81 11.08
C ASP A 323 -19.99 14.55 9.74
N VAL A 324 -20.36 13.86 8.67
CA VAL A 324 -20.46 14.41 7.32
C VAL A 324 -21.89 14.22 6.82
N ALA A 325 -22.51 15.30 6.34
CA ALA A 325 -23.82 15.25 5.69
C ALA A 325 -23.70 15.82 4.27
N VAL A 326 -24.01 15.00 3.25
CA VAL A 326 -24.07 15.47 1.86
C VAL A 326 -25.47 16.03 1.62
N THR A 327 -25.57 17.36 1.62
CA THR A 327 -26.83 18.10 1.56
C THR A 327 -27.34 18.30 0.14
N GLN A 328 -26.44 18.27 -0.85
CA GLN A 328 -26.78 18.35 -2.27
C GLN A 328 -25.80 17.51 -3.11
N GLY A 329 -26.29 16.97 -4.22
CA GLY A 329 -25.51 16.14 -5.14
C GLY A 329 -25.40 14.68 -4.70
N GLY A 330 -24.99 13.83 -5.62
CA GLY A 330 -24.84 12.39 -5.42
C GLY A 330 -26.15 11.63 -5.60
N THR A 331 -26.09 10.54 -6.36
CA THR A 331 -27.16 9.55 -6.48
C THR A 331 -26.80 8.32 -5.65
N ALA A 332 -27.69 7.89 -4.76
CA ALA A 332 -27.47 6.71 -3.95
C ALA A 332 -27.43 5.43 -4.81
N ILE A 333 -26.41 4.61 -4.58
CA ILE A 333 -26.23 3.32 -5.24
C ILE A 333 -26.80 2.18 -4.38
N PRO A 334 -26.98 0.97 -4.92
CA PRO A 334 -27.09 -0.23 -4.09
C PRO A 334 -25.83 -0.40 -3.25
N PHE A 335 -25.98 -0.21 -1.94
CA PHE A 335 -24.89 -0.10 -0.99
C PHE A 335 -25.15 -1.01 0.20
N TYR A 336 -24.52 -2.17 0.22
CA TYR A 336 -24.63 -3.12 1.32
C TYR A 336 -23.53 -2.85 2.35
N VAL A 337 -23.92 -2.64 3.60
CA VAL A 337 -23.00 -2.49 4.75
C VAL A 337 -23.26 -3.62 5.73
N SER A 338 -22.23 -4.43 5.99
CA SER A 338 -22.33 -5.57 6.89
C SER A 338 -22.78 -5.16 8.30
N GLY A 339 -23.68 -5.95 8.89
CA GLY A 339 -24.29 -5.69 10.19
C GLY A 339 -25.30 -4.53 10.22
N THR A 340 -25.48 -3.78 9.13
CA THR A 340 -26.38 -2.61 9.07
C THR A 340 -27.50 -2.78 8.05
N THR A 341 -27.16 -3.25 6.84
CA THR A 341 -28.13 -3.39 5.74
C THR A 341 -28.89 -4.69 5.86
N THR A 342 -30.23 -4.60 5.93
CA THR A 342 -31.10 -5.78 5.87
C THR A 342 -31.34 -6.25 4.43
N ASP A 343 -31.73 -7.51 4.25
CA ASP A 343 -32.05 -8.05 2.91
C ASP A 343 -33.15 -7.27 2.22
N GLN A 344 -34.17 -6.85 2.97
CA GLN A 344 -35.26 -6.05 2.41
C GLN A 344 -34.75 -4.69 1.90
N GLN A 345 -33.88 -4.02 2.66
CA GLN A 345 -33.26 -2.77 2.23
C GLN A 345 -32.36 -2.98 1.01
N TRP A 346 -31.52 -4.02 1.02
CA TRP A 346 -30.66 -4.37 -0.11
C TRP A 346 -31.46 -4.57 -1.40
N GLN A 347 -32.49 -5.41 -1.33
CA GLN A 347 -33.37 -5.69 -2.46
C GLN A 347 -34.16 -4.46 -2.91
N ALA A 348 -34.54 -3.57 -1.98
CA ALA A 348 -35.16 -2.30 -2.32
C ALA A 348 -34.20 -1.37 -3.05
N MET A 349 -32.94 -1.26 -2.60
CA MET A 349 -31.93 -0.44 -3.27
C MET A 349 -31.63 -0.95 -4.69
N LEU A 350 -31.50 -2.26 -4.88
CA LEU A 350 -31.30 -2.87 -6.20
C LEU A 350 -32.46 -2.58 -7.17
N ARG A 351 -33.71 -2.60 -6.69
CA ARG A 351 -34.89 -2.29 -7.51
C ARG A 351 -35.03 -0.81 -7.84
N ASN A 352 -34.68 0.06 -6.90
CA ASN A 352 -35.01 1.49 -6.98
C ASN A 352 -33.86 2.36 -7.52
N SER A 353 -32.63 1.84 -7.58
CA SER A 353 -31.48 2.59 -8.08
C SER A 353 -31.14 2.21 -9.52
N ALA A 354 -30.96 3.25 -10.35
CA ALA A 354 -30.38 3.15 -11.69
C ALA A 354 -28.91 3.59 -11.72
N ALA A 355 -28.26 3.69 -10.55
CA ALA A 355 -26.86 4.10 -10.48
C ALA A 355 -25.94 3.03 -11.11
N PRO A 356 -24.78 3.43 -11.67
CA PRO A 356 -23.95 2.54 -12.47
C PRO A 356 -23.07 1.59 -11.65
N TRP A 357 -23.10 1.68 -10.31
CA TRP A 357 -22.22 0.92 -9.41
C TRP A 357 -23.02 0.22 -8.32
N VAL A 358 -22.41 -0.82 -7.77
CA VAL A 358 -22.87 -1.57 -6.61
C VAL A 358 -21.67 -1.74 -5.67
N GLU A 359 -21.89 -1.51 -4.38
CA GLU A 359 -20.85 -1.64 -3.36
C GLU A 359 -21.31 -2.52 -2.20
N MET A 360 -20.44 -3.42 -1.75
CA MET A 360 -20.64 -4.30 -0.61
C MET A 360 -19.45 -4.13 0.34
N VAL A 361 -19.73 -3.70 1.57
CA VAL A 361 -18.73 -3.20 2.51
C VAL A 361 -18.75 -4.02 3.79
N GLY A 362 -17.61 -4.63 4.09
CA GLY A 362 -17.30 -5.24 5.37
C GLY A 362 -16.48 -4.32 6.29
N PRO A 363 -16.18 -4.78 7.51
CA PRO A 363 -15.27 -4.09 8.41
C PRO A 363 -13.90 -3.85 7.79
N ARG A 364 -13.30 -4.88 7.15
CA ARG A 364 -11.92 -4.85 6.63
C ARG A 364 -11.79 -5.29 5.18
N SER A 365 -12.90 -5.55 4.51
CA SER A 365 -12.97 -5.83 3.08
C SER A 365 -14.05 -4.99 2.40
N MET A 366 -13.92 -4.80 1.09
CA MET A 366 -14.90 -4.11 0.28
C MET A 366 -14.89 -4.62 -1.16
N ALA A 367 -16.05 -4.68 -1.79
CA ALA A 367 -16.23 -4.97 -3.20
C ALA A 367 -16.93 -3.81 -3.90
N THR A 368 -16.37 -3.33 -5.01
CA THR A 368 -16.99 -2.30 -5.89
C THR A 368 -17.04 -2.80 -7.32
N VAL A 369 -18.26 -2.97 -7.85
CA VAL A 369 -18.49 -3.49 -9.20
C VAL A 369 -19.51 -2.65 -9.92
N THR A 370 -19.48 -2.64 -11.25
CA THR A 370 -20.52 -1.98 -12.03
C THR A 370 -21.85 -2.69 -11.85
N ARG A 371 -22.94 -1.93 -11.92
CA ARG A 371 -24.30 -2.47 -11.88
C ARG A 371 -24.55 -3.46 -13.03
N ALA A 372 -24.02 -3.16 -14.20
CA ALA A 372 -24.13 -4.01 -15.37
C ALA A 372 -23.47 -5.39 -15.18
N LEU A 373 -22.32 -5.45 -14.49
CA LEU A 373 -21.68 -6.72 -14.17
C LEU A 373 -22.45 -7.47 -13.08
N TYR A 374 -22.89 -6.76 -12.03
CA TYR A 374 -23.69 -7.35 -10.97
C TYR A 374 -24.95 -8.04 -11.49
N ASP A 375 -25.66 -7.41 -12.43
CA ASP A 375 -26.88 -7.96 -13.03
C ASP A 375 -26.63 -9.24 -13.88
N LYS A 376 -25.37 -9.54 -14.25
CA LYS A 376 -24.96 -10.79 -14.92
C LYS A 376 -24.60 -11.92 -13.94
N SER A 377 -24.45 -11.61 -12.65
CA SER A 377 -23.99 -12.56 -11.63
C SER A 377 -25.10 -13.54 -11.20
N SER A 378 -24.74 -14.52 -10.35
CA SER A 378 -25.73 -15.38 -9.67
C SER A 378 -26.53 -14.64 -8.58
N HIS A 379 -26.22 -13.35 -8.33
CA HIS A 379 -26.80 -12.55 -7.26
C HIS A 379 -26.67 -13.21 -5.88
N GLU A 380 -25.48 -13.73 -5.57
CA GLU A 380 -25.20 -14.27 -4.25
C GLU A 380 -25.58 -13.27 -3.15
N ASP A 381 -25.93 -13.82 -1.97
CA ASP A 381 -26.22 -13.01 -0.79
C ASP A 381 -24.99 -12.13 -0.47
N PRO A 382 -25.14 -10.79 -0.44
CA PRO A 382 -24.01 -9.90 -0.16
C PRO A 382 -23.38 -10.16 1.22
N ARG A 383 -24.12 -10.75 2.19
CA ARG A 383 -23.53 -11.24 3.44
C ARG A 383 -22.49 -12.33 3.19
N GLN A 384 -22.85 -13.34 2.41
CA GLN A 384 -21.97 -14.48 2.15
C GLN A 384 -20.70 -14.03 1.42
N LEU A 385 -20.83 -13.09 0.46
CA LEU A 385 -19.67 -12.50 -0.19
C LEU A 385 -18.78 -11.77 0.82
N VAL A 386 -19.34 -10.84 1.59
CA VAL A 386 -18.54 -10.06 2.54
C VAL A 386 -17.90 -10.97 3.59
N ASP A 387 -18.64 -11.93 4.15
CA ASP A 387 -18.10 -12.88 5.14
C ASP A 387 -16.94 -13.70 4.54
N TYR A 388 -17.04 -14.09 3.26
CA TYR A 388 -15.95 -14.77 2.57
C TYR A 388 -14.71 -13.88 2.40
N LEU A 389 -14.89 -12.61 2.01
CA LEU A 389 -13.78 -11.66 1.88
C LEU A 389 -13.13 -11.34 3.23
N GLU A 390 -13.91 -11.20 4.29
CA GLU A 390 -13.37 -11.09 5.66
C GLU A 390 -12.57 -12.34 6.04
N GLY A 391 -13.01 -13.53 5.62
CA GLY A 391 -12.25 -14.77 5.76
C GLY A 391 -10.87 -14.72 5.10
N ILE A 392 -10.76 -14.16 3.89
CA ILE A 392 -9.45 -13.95 3.23
C ILE A 392 -8.59 -13.01 4.08
N VAL A 393 -9.13 -11.89 4.55
CA VAL A 393 -8.41 -10.93 5.40
C VAL A 393 -7.91 -11.61 6.68
N GLU A 394 -8.74 -12.42 7.34
CA GLU A 394 -8.36 -13.19 8.53
C GLU A 394 -7.21 -14.18 8.26
N ASN A 395 -7.28 -14.91 7.15
CA ASN A 395 -6.24 -15.87 6.77
C ASN A 395 -4.89 -15.16 6.58
N HIS A 396 -4.89 -14.09 5.78
CA HIS A 396 -3.67 -13.37 5.44
C HIS A 396 -3.10 -12.63 6.66
N ASP A 397 -3.96 -12.07 7.52
CA ASP A 397 -3.54 -11.51 8.79
C ASP A 397 -2.87 -12.54 9.71
N ALA A 398 -3.45 -13.75 9.78
CA ALA A 398 -2.92 -14.84 10.59
C ALA A 398 -1.52 -15.24 10.12
N ILE A 399 -1.30 -15.43 8.81
CA ILE A 399 0.02 -15.78 8.25
C ILE A 399 1.03 -14.64 8.43
N SER A 400 0.59 -13.39 8.28
CA SER A 400 1.43 -12.22 8.51
C SER A 400 1.67 -11.94 10.01
N GLY A 401 1.11 -12.72 10.93
CA GLY A 401 1.33 -12.59 12.36
C GLY A 401 0.77 -11.30 12.97
N PHE A 402 -0.37 -10.80 12.47
CA PHE A 402 -1.11 -9.69 13.07
C PHE A 402 -1.95 -10.18 14.27
N ASP A 403 -1.29 -10.42 15.40
CA ASP A 403 -1.89 -11.01 16.60
C ASP A 403 -2.10 -10.02 17.76
N SER A 404 -1.91 -8.72 17.51
CA SER A 404 -2.00 -7.65 18.51
C SER A 404 -1.02 -7.77 19.70
N SER A 405 0.05 -8.57 19.58
CA SER A 405 1.06 -8.71 20.66
C SER A 405 1.79 -7.39 20.98
N ASN A 406 1.88 -6.46 20.03
CA ASN A 406 2.18 -5.04 20.25
C ASN A 406 1.63 -4.22 19.07
N TRP A 407 1.76 -2.89 19.12
CA TRP A 407 1.19 -1.98 18.10
C TRP A 407 1.63 -2.31 16.65
N ARG A 408 2.84 -2.82 16.43
CA ARG A 408 3.33 -3.21 15.08
C ARG A 408 2.64 -4.46 14.56
N HIS A 409 1.98 -5.21 15.42
CA HIS A 409 1.30 -6.46 15.10
C HIS A 409 -0.22 -6.37 15.30
N VAL A 410 -0.76 -5.18 15.53
CA VAL A 410 -2.21 -4.96 15.49
C VAL A 410 -2.70 -5.10 14.04
N PRO A 411 -3.77 -5.85 13.77
CA PRO A 411 -4.42 -5.88 12.46
C PRO A 411 -4.72 -4.48 11.90
N PRO A 412 -4.50 -4.21 10.61
CA PRO A 412 -4.90 -2.94 9.99
C PRO A 412 -6.41 -2.72 10.12
N ALA A 413 -6.82 -1.45 10.27
CA ALA A 413 -8.23 -1.04 10.22
C ALA A 413 -8.68 -0.65 8.80
N GLN A 414 -7.72 -0.46 7.89
CA GLN A 414 -7.91 -0.20 6.46
C GLN A 414 -8.49 -1.43 5.78
N ARG A 415 -9.10 -1.23 4.60
CA ARG A 415 -9.77 -2.31 3.88
C ARG A 415 -8.91 -2.89 2.76
N LEU A 416 -9.08 -4.18 2.55
CA LEU A 416 -8.76 -4.83 1.28
C LEU A 416 -9.91 -4.56 0.30
N HIS A 417 -9.62 -3.87 -0.80
CA HIS A 417 -10.66 -3.40 -1.73
C HIS A 417 -10.59 -4.17 -3.06
N PHE A 418 -11.54 -5.07 -3.29
CA PHE A 418 -11.73 -5.75 -4.57
C PHE A 418 -12.58 -4.87 -5.48
N MET A 419 -12.11 -4.63 -6.70
CA MET A 419 -12.74 -3.66 -7.58
C MET A 419 -12.73 -4.11 -9.03
N GLN A 420 -13.86 -3.93 -9.70
CA GLN A 420 -13.89 -4.00 -11.15
C GLN A 420 -13.13 -2.81 -11.76
N ASP A 421 -12.08 -3.10 -12.53
CA ASP A 421 -11.44 -2.08 -13.36
C ASP A 421 -12.31 -1.83 -14.60
N ALA A 422 -12.99 -0.68 -14.60
CA ALA A 422 -13.82 -0.21 -15.70
C ALA A 422 -13.28 1.09 -16.32
N VAL A 423 -12.06 1.52 -15.97
CA VAL A 423 -11.48 2.80 -16.41
C VAL A 423 -10.24 2.62 -17.27
N THR A 424 -9.50 1.54 -17.08
CA THR A 424 -8.33 1.23 -17.89
C THR A 424 -8.78 0.74 -19.26
N SER A 425 -8.07 1.16 -20.32
CA SER A 425 -8.44 0.75 -21.67
C SER A 425 -8.24 -0.77 -21.85
N PRO A 426 -9.13 -1.48 -22.57
CA PRO A 426 -9.00 -2.92 -22.80
C PRO A 426 -7.66 -3.34 -23.42
N LYS A 427 -7.04 -2.46 -24.22
CA LYS A 427 -5.71 -2.70 -24.80
C LYS A 427 -4.62 -2.85 -23.73
N VAL A 428 -4.71 -2.09 -22.64
CA VAL A 428 -3.73 -2.15 -21.53
C VAL A 428 -4.00 -3.37 -20.66
N LEU A 429 -5.27 -3.73 -20.48
CA LEU A 429 -5.67 -4.93 -19.72
C LEU A 429 -5.57 -6.22 -20.55
N GLN A 430 -5.02 -6.17 -21.76
CA GLN A 430 -4.84 -7.37 -22.58
C GLN A 430 -3.97 -8.35 -21.79
N ASP A 431 -4.43 -9.58 -21.65
CA ASP A 431 -3.77 -10.66 -20.93
C ASP A 431 -3.65 -10.47 -19.40
N VAL A 432 -4.31 -9.44 -18.84
CA VAL A 432 -4.43 -9.21 -17.39
C VAL A 432 -5.70 -9.87 -16.87
N TYR A 433 -5.56 -10.86 -16.00
CA TYR A 433 -6.71 -11.52 -15.38
C TYR A 433 -7.22 -10.76 -14.14
N MET A 434 -6.31 -10.51 -13.20
CA MET A 434 -6.49 -9.67 -12.01
C MET A 434 -5.12 -9.05 -11.68
N TYR A 435 -5.09 -8.05 -10.82
CA TYR A 435 -3.85 -7.44 -10.34
C TYR A 435 -4.05 -6.75 -9.00
N ALA A 436 -3.00 -6.65 -8.19
CA ALA A 436 -3.00 -5.86 -6.97
C ALA A 436 -2.21 -4.57 -7.14
N GLY A 437 -2.65 -3.52 -6.45
CA GLY A 437 -1.89 -2.28 -6.34
C GLY A 437 -2.21 -1.49 -5.08
N ASP A 438 -1.64 -0.29 -5.01
CA ASP A 438 -1.88 0.59 -3.87
C ASP A 438 -3.37 0.91 -3.77
N HIS A 439 -3.95 0.61 -2.62
CA HIS A 439 -5.34 0.79 -2.22
C HIS A 439 -6.37 -0.21 -2.77
N PHE A 440 -6.06 -1.04 -3.78
CA PHE A 440 -7.07 -1.89 -4.40
C PHE A 440 -6.50 -3.15 -5.09
N ILE A 441 -7.38 -4.11 -5.32
CA ILE A 441 -7.22 -5.25 -6.21
C ILE A 441 -8.11 -5.01 -7.43
N GLY A 442 -7.50 -4.87 -8.59
CA GLY A 442 -8.18 -4.64 -9.86
C GLY A 442 -8.61 -5.95 -10.53
N MET A 443 -9.85 -5.96 -10.99
CA MET A 443 -10.50 -7.08 -11.66
C MET A 443 -11.04 -6.61 -13.02
N PRO A 444 -10.24 -6.73 -14.09
CA PRO A 444 -10.67 -6.41 -15.45
C PRO A 444 -11.96 -7.10 -15.89
N GLU A 445 -12.81 -6.36 -16.59
CA GLU A 445 -13.94 -6.89 -17.35
C GLU A 445 -14.84 -7.86 -16.54
N ASP A 446 -14.99 -9.10 -17.02
CA ASP A 446 -15.82 -10.14 -16.43
C ASP A 446 -15.04 -10.97 -15.37
N SER A 447 -13.75 -10.70 -15.09
CA SER A 447 -13.01 -11.41 -14.03
C SER A 447 -13.60 -11.14 -12.64
N ALA A 448 -14.18 -9.96 -12.44
CA ALA A 448 -14.97 -9.63 -11.25
C ALA A 448 -16.23 -10.52 -11.07
N LEU A 449 -16.66 -11.32 -12.06
CA LEU A 449 -17.69 -12.34 -11.83
C LEU A 449 -17.19 -13.46 -10.91
N LEU A 450 -15.88 -13.73 -10.84
CA LEU A 450 -15.32 -14.66 -9.86
C LEU A 450 -15.64 -14.21 -8.44
N LEU A 451 -15.64 -12.89 -8.19
CA LEU A 451 -16.03 -12.31 -6.92
C LEU A 451 -17.54 -12.46 -6.67
N LEU A 452 -18.37 -12.30 -7.70
CA LEU A 452 -19.83 -12.22 -7.54
C LEU A 452 -20.55 -13.57 -7.62
N ASN A 453 -19.92 -14.60 -8.21
CA ASN A 453 -20.50 -15.92 -8.42
C ASN A 453 -19.86 -16.93 -7.45
N GLY A 454 -20.52 -17.15 -6.32
CA GLY A 454 -20.19 -18.23 -5.40
C GLY A 454 -20.66 -19.61 -5.89
N PRO A 455 -20.36 -20.69 -5.14
CA PRO A 455 -19.52 -20.73 -3.94
C PRO A 455 -18.01 -20.69 -4.26
N TRP A 456 -17.25 -19.89 -3.51
CA TRP A 456 -15.84 -19.54 -3.80
C TRP A 456 -14.77 -20.55 -3.34
N LYS A 457 -15.14 -21.78 -2.97
CA LYS A 457 -14.30 -22.58 -2.05
C LYS A 457 -12.99 -23.14 -2.62
N VAL A 458 -12.92 -23.57 -3.88
CA VAL A 458 -11.70 -24.25 -4.41
C VAL A 458 -11.16 -23.60 -5.70
N SER A 459 -11.96 -22.81 -6.41
CA SER A 459 -11.59 -22.16 -7.67
C SER A 459 -11.15 -20.70 -7.51
N ALA A 460 -11.06 -20.18 -6.29
CA ALA A 460 -10.80 -18.78 -6.02
C ALA A 460 -9.31 -18.43 -5.86
N TRP A 461 -8.40 -19.26 -6.36
CA TRP A 461 -6.95 -19.03 -6.23
C TRP A 461 -6.53 -17.62 -6.65
N GLY A 462 -7.07 -17.09 -7.75
CA GLY A 462 -6.82 -15.72 -8.19
C GLY A 462 -7.17 -14.66 -7.15
N LEU A 463 -8.30 -14.81 -6.44
CA LEU A 463 -8.67 -13.88 -5.36
C LEU A 463 -7.67 -13.94 -4.19
N TRP A 464 -7.24 -15.13 -3.81
CA TRP A 464 -6.30 -15.33 -2.69
C TRP A 464 -4.90 -14.83 -3.04
N HIS A 465 -4.49 -15.05 -4.29
CA HIS A 465 -3.22 -14.63 -4.86
C HIS A 465 -3.13 -13.10 -4.90
N GLU A 466 -4.10 -12.41 -5.49
CA GLU A 466 -4.06 -10.93 -5.50
C GLU A 466 -4.14 -10.34 -4.10
N ALA A 467 -4.96 -10.92 -3.21
CA ALA A 467 -4.95 -10.55 -1.80
C ALA A 467 -3.57 -10.79 -1.17
N GLY A 468 -2.88 -11.87 -1.54
CA GLY A 468 -1.53 -12.19 -1.08
C GLY A 468 -0.51 -11.12 -1.49
N HIS A 469 -0.59 -10.58 -2.71
CA HIS A 469 0.28 -9.48 -3.15
C HIS A 469 0.15 -8.25 -2.25
N VAL A 470 -1.06 -7.98 -1.74
CA VAL A 470 -1.30 -6.88 -0.79
C VAL A 470 -0.64 -7.11 0.58
N TYR A 471 -0.32 -8.36 0.91
CA TYR A 471 0.28 -8.79 2.18
C TYR A 471 1.77 -9.16 2.08
N GLN A 472 2.30 -9.38 0.88
CA GLN A 472 3.71 -9.69 0.67
C GLN A 472 4.61 -8.64 1.31
N GLN A 473 5.57 -9.11 2.10
CA GLN A 473 6.57 -8.23 2.65
C GLN A 473 7.70 -7.98 1.64
N THR A 474 7.96 -6.70 1.38
CA THR A 474 8.98 -6.25 0.43
C THR A 474 10.40 -6.63 0.86
N ASP A 475 10.62 -6.82 2.16
CA ASP A 475 11.95 -7.12 2.71
C ASP A 475 12.51 -8.49 2.33
N TRP A 476 11.65 -9.48 2.08
CA TRP A 476 12.07 -10.85 1.73
C TRP A 476 11.40 -11.37 0.46
N THR A 477 10.87 -10.46 -0.35
CA THR A 477 10.37 -10.75 -1.69
C THR A 477 11.33 -10.12 -2.71
N TRP A 478 12.34 -10.88 -3.11
CA TRP A 478 13.30 -10.47 -4.15
C TRP A 478 12.76 -10.81 -5.55
N GLY A 479 13.41 -10.34 -6.61
CA GLY A 479 12.86 -10.34 -7.98
C GLY A 479 12.36 -11.71 -8.46
N ALA A 480 13.10 -12.79 -8.17
CA ALA A 480 12.74 -14.14 -8.63
C ALA A 480 11.55 -14.78 -7.90
N VAL A 481 11.10 -14.21 -6.77
CA VAL A 481 10.07 -14.81 -5.90
C VAL A 481 8.84 -13.94 -5.71
N GLY A 482 8.68 -12.87 -6.49
CA GLY A 482 7.49 -12.00 -6.50
C GLY A 482 6.20 -12.79 -6.70
N GLU A 483 6.14 -13.63 -7.72
CA GLU A 483 4.99 -14.51 -7.98
C GLU A 483 5.01 -15.81 -7.14
N THR A 484 6.03 -16.01 -6.32
CA THR A 484 6.18 -17.20 -5.49
C THR A 484 5.68 -16.97 -4.07
N THR A 485 6.21 -15.97 -3.35
CA THR A 485 5.90 -15.80 -1.91
C THR A 485 4.46 -15.40 -1.67
N VAL A 486 3.80 -14.80 -2.66
CA VAL A 486 2.35 -14.54 -2.69
C VAL A 486 1.53 -15.81 -2.48
N ASN A 487 1.98 -16.94 -3.03
CA ASN A 487 1.23 -18.18 -3.00
C ASN A 487 1.33 -18.92 -1.66
N ILE A 488 2.13 -18.45 -0.69
CA ILE A 488 2.06 -18.92 0.71
C ILE A 488 0.67 -18.62 1.29
N TYR A 489 0.11 -17.45 0.95
CA TYR A 489 -1.23 -17.07 1.36
C TYR A 489 -2.31 -17.89 0.65
N SER A 490 -2.12 -18.16 -0.64
CA SER A 490 -3.04 -18.99 -1.43
C SER A 490 -3.09 -20.44 -0.95
N LEU A 491 -1.93 -21.04 -0.63
CA LEU A 491 -1.86 -22.41 -0.09
C LEU A 491 -2.60 -22.52 1.25
N THR A 492 -2.38 -21.57 2.16
CA THR A 492 -3.05 -21.59 3.48
C THR A 492 -4.56 -21.38 3.37
N MET A 493 -5.00 -20.57 2.40
CA MET A 493 -6.43 -20.43 2.11
C MET A 493 -7.02 -21.70 1.46
N GLN A 494 -6.29 -22.34 0.54
CA GLN A 494 -6.67 -23.65 -0.02
C GLN A 494 -6.87 -24.69 1.09
N GLU A 495 -5.93 -24.77 2.04
CA GLU A 495 -6.04 -25.65 3.21
C GLU A 495 -7.26 -25.31 4.09
N ARG A 496 -7.48 -24.02 4.37
CA ARG A 496 -8.62 -23.54 5.16
C ARG A 496 -9.96 -23.94 4.54
N GLU A 497 -10.06 -23.88 3.22
CA GLU A 497 -11.27 -24.26 2.47
C GLU A 497 -11.39 -25.79 2.24
N GLY A 498 -10.42 -26.58 2.69
CA GLY A 498 -10.41 -28.03 2.56
C GLY A 498 -10.10 -28.51 1.13
N GLY A 499 -9.36 -27.71 0.37
CA GLY A 499 -8.86 -28.08 -0.96
C GLY A 499 -7.79 -29.17 -0.90
N GLU A 500 -7.63 -29.89 -2.02
CA GLU A 500 -6.48 -30.77 -2.24
C GLU A 500 -5.20 -29.92 -2.36
N SER A 501 -4.09 -30.36 -1.77
CA SER A 501 -2.82 -29.63 -1.81
C SER A 501 -2.32 -29.50 -3.25
N GLU A 502 -2.12 -28.26 -3.71
CA GLU A 502 -1.57 -28.01 -5.05
C GLU A 502 -0.13 -28.54 -5.18
N ILE A 503 0.61 -28.58 -4.07
CA ILE A 503 2.01 -29.02 -4.03
C ILE A 503 2.14 -30.53 -4.32
N GLY A 504 1.32 -31.34 -3.66
CA GLY A 504 1.37 -32.80 -3.76
C GLY A 504 0.46 -33.40 -4.83
N LYS A 505 -0.38 -32.59 -5.47
CA LYS A 505 -1.31 -33.06 -6.50
C LYS A 505 -0.57 -33.36 -7.80
N VAL A 506 -0.83 -34.54 -8.36
CA VAL A 506 -0.28 -34.93 -9.66
C VAL A 506 -1.07 -34.23 -10.77
N ASN A 507 -0.37 -33.47 -11.61
CA ASN A 507 -0.96 -32.90 -12.81
C ASN A 507 -1.23 -34.03 -13.82
N PRO A 508 -2.48 -34.23 -14.28
CA PRO A 508 -2.83 -35.32 -15.18
C PRO A 508 -2.21 -35.19 -16.58
N ASP A 509 -1.87 -33.97 -17.01
CA ASP A 509 -1.30 -33.72 -18.34
C ASP A 509 0.21 -34.04 -18.37
N THR A 510 0.92 -33.76 -17.28
CA THR A 510 2.37 -34.02 -17.19
C THR A 510 2.71 -35.34 -16.51
N GLY A 511 1.83 -35.85 -15.64
CA GLY A 511 2.07 -37.01 -14.78
C GLY A 511 2.96 -36.73 -13.57
N TYR A 512 3.29 -35.46 -13.31
CA TYR A 512 4.16 -35.02 -12.22
C TYR A 512 3.42 -34.08 -11.26
N SER A 513 3.75 -34.17 -9.97
CA SER A 513 3.43 -33.16 -8.96
C SER A 513 4.49 -32.06 -8.91
N LEU A 514 4.22 -30.98 -8.19
CA LEU A 514 5.23 -29.93 -7.95
C LEU A 514 6.38 -30.45 -7.09
N GLU A 515 6.12 -31.39 -6.18
CA GLU A 515 7.15 -32.11 -5.42
C GLU A 515 8.08 -32.92 -6.33
N ASP A 516 7.55 -33.58 -7.36
CA ASP A 516 8.38 -34.33 -8.32
C ASP A 516 9.28 -33.40 -9.14
N TRP A 517 8.75 -32.25 -9.57
CA TRP A 517 9.53 -31.23 -10.26
C TRP A 517 10.60 -30.61 -9.38
N ALA A 518 10.27 -30.33 -8.11
CA ALA A 518 11.23 -29.90 -7.11
C ALA A 518 12.33 -30.94 -6.87
N GLY A 519 11.98 -32.22 -6.75
CA GLY A 519 12.94 -33.32 -6.64
C GLY A 519 13.89 -33.37 -7.84
N SER A 520 13.36 -33.21 -9.04
CA SER A 520 14.15 -33.15 -10.29
C SER A 520 15.10 -31.95 -10.31
N TYR A 521 14.65 -30.77 -9.88
CA TYR A 521 15.50 -29.59 -9.73
C TYR A 521 16.62 -29.83 -8.70
N LEU A 522 16.29 -30.42 -7.55
CA LEU A 522 17.23 -30.64 -6.45
C LEU A 522 18.35 -31.64 -6.81
N GLN A 523 18.10 -32.56 -7.76
CA GLN A 523 19.09 -33.51 -8.26
C GLN A 523 20.11 -32.91 -9.23
N GLN A 524 19.90 -31.70 -9.74
CA GLN A 524 20.84 -31.07 -10.68
C GLN A 524 22.18 -30.70 -10.01
N ASP A 525 23.29 -30.82 -10.74
CA ASP A 525 24.60 -30.42 -10.23
C ASP A 525 24.70 -28.89 -10.01
N LEU A 526 24.13 -28.11 -10.93
CA LEU A 526 24.11 -26.65 -10.88
C LEU A 526 22.67 -26.13 -10.75
N ARG A 527 22.27 -25.81 -9.51
CA ARG A 527 20.95 -25.27 -9.18
C ARG A 527 20.99 -23.75 -9.18
N ARG A 528 20.24 -23.12 -10.08
CA ARG A 528 20.17 -21.66 -10.25
C ARG A 528 18.79 -21.15 -9.86
N PHE A 529 18.55 -21.01 -8.56
CA PHE A 529 17.23 -20.68 -8.03
C PHE A 529 16.59 -19.43 -8.66
N ASN A 530 17.42 -18.40 -8.94
CA ASN A 530 16.98 -17.12 -9.48
C ASN A 530 16.98 -17.05 -11.02
N ASP A 531 17.34 -18.12 -11.73
CA ASP A 531 17.35 -18.19 -13.20
C ASP A 531 16.24 -19.14 -13.64
N ASP A 532 15.20 -18.62 -14.30
CA ASP A 532 14.06 -19.44 -14.76
C ASP A 532 14.51 -20.56 -15.72
N ASN A 533 15.60 -20.36 -16.47
CA ASN A 533 16.16 -21.40 -17.33
C ASN A 533 16.92 -22.49 -16.56
N GLY A 534 17.06 -22.34 -15.24
CA GLY A 534 17.66 -23.33 -14.35
C GLY A 534 16.71 -24.44 -13.91
N PHE A 535 15.42 -24.35 -14.25
CA PHE A 535 14.40 -25.31 -13.83
C PHE A 535 14.14 -26.38 -14.90
N PRO A 536 13.84 -27.64 -14.51
CA PRO A 536 13.58 -28.72 -15.47
C PRO A 536 12.41 -28.45 -16.40
N GLU A 537 11.37 -27.80 -15.86
CA GLU A 537 10.17 -27.41 -16.57
C GLU A 537 9.96 -25.90 -16.34
N GLY A 538 10.22 -25.11 -17.38
CA GLY A 538 10.23 -23.65 -17.27
C GLY A 538 8.87 -23.07 -16.86
N SER A 539 7.78 -23.70 -17.29
CA SER A 539 6.42 -23.29 -16.95
C SER A 539 6.07 -23.50 -15.46
N GLU A 540 6.81 -24.37 -14.76
CA GLU A 540 6.56 -24.73 -13.36
C GLU A 540 7.49 -23.99 -12.39
N THR A 541 8.34 -23.07 -12.88
CA THR A 541 9.38 -22.41 -12.10
C THR A 541 8.86 -21.76 -10.81
N ILE A 542 7.78 -20.97 -10.89
CA ILE A 542 7.18 -20.27 -9.75
C ILE A 542 6.73 -21.28 -8.68
N TRP A 543 6.12 -22.37 -9.12
CA TRP A 543 5.58 -23.43 -8.28
C TRP A 543 6.67 -24.28 -7.64
N VAL A 544 7.73 -24.60 -8.37
CA VAL A 544 8.90 -25.30 -7.82
C VAL A 544 9.61 -24.44 -6.77
N ARG A 545 9.72 -23.11 -6.97
CA ARG A 545 10.23 -22.20 -5.94
C ARG A 545 9.33 -22.21 -4.70
N LEU A 546 8.00 -22.28 -4.87
CA LEU A 546 7.05 -22.33 -3.77
C LEU A 546 7.25 -23.55 -2.87
N VAL A 547 7.67 -24.70 -3.42
CA VAL A 547 8.00 -25.90 -2.64
C VAL A 547 9.06 -25.62 -1.58
N MET A 548 10.10 -24.80 -1.87
CA MET A 548 11.10 -24.43 -0.85
C MET A 548 10.47 -23.69 0.34
N PHE A 549 9.54 -22.76 0.06
CA PHE A 549 8.85 -22.00 1.10
C PHE A 549 7.90 -22.90 1.89
N GLU A 550 7.17 -23.77 1.20
CA GLU A 550 6.27 -24.72 1.84
C GLU A 550 7.02 -25.72 2.74
N GLN A 551 8.20 -26.21 2.33
CA GLN A 551 9.06 -27.05 3.19
C GLN A 551 9.42 -26.38 4.51
N LEU A 552 9.64 -25.05 4.52
CA LEU A 552 9.87 -24.31 5.76
C LEU A 552 8.61 -24.30 6.65
N ARG A 553 7.43 -24.10 6.07
CA ARG A 553 6.16 -24.15 6.81
C ARG A 553 5.89 -25.54 7.37
N GLN A 554 6.08 -26.58 6.59
CA GLN A 554 5.86 -27.96 7.02
C GLN A 554 6.81 -28.38 8.15
N ALA A 555 8.08 -27.97 8.07
CA ALA A 555 9.08 -28.33 9.09
C ALA A 555 8.90 -27.57 10.42
N PHE A 556 8.40 -26.34 10.39
CA PHE A 556 8.35 -25.45 11.58
C PHE A 556 6.94 -25.00 11.98
N GLY A 557 5.91 -25.42 11.24
CA GLY A 557 4.51 -25.01 11.36
C GLY A 557 4.24 -23.59 10.89
N ASP A 558 2.95 -23.21 10.84
CA ASP A 558 2.50 -21.87 10.42
C ASP A 558 3.14 -20.72 11.21
N SER A 559 3.54 -21.00 12.47
CA SER A 559 4.24 -20.05 13.33
C SER A 559 5.57 -19.56 12.75
N PHE A 560 6.15 -20.29 11.79
CA PHE A 560 7.36 -19.87 11.08
C PHE A 560 7.15 -18.54 10.37
N TYR A 561 6.17 -18.46 9.46
CA TYR A 561 5.90 -17.23 8.72
C TYR A 561 5.38 -16.11 9.62
N GLN A 562 4.59 -16.45 10.64
CA GLN A 562 4.15 -15.47 11.63
C GLN A 562 5.32 -14.78 12.34
N ARG A 563 6.31 -15.56 12.79
CA ARG A 563 7.52 -15.02 13.44
C ARG A 563 8.42 -14.29 12.44
N LEU A 564 8.54 -14.78 11.21
CA LEU A 564 9.31 -14.12 10.17
C LEU A 564 8.76 -12.72 9.90
N HIS A 565 7.45 -12.61 9.68
CA HIS A 565 6.78 -11.35 9.42
C HIS A 565 6.98 -10.34 10.54
N LYS A 566 6.82 -10.79 11.80
CA LYS A 566 7.06 -9.96 12.97
C LYS A 566 8.50 -9.48 13.05
N TYR A 567 9.46 -10.39 12.83
CA TYR A 567 10.89 -10.06 12.84
C TYR A 567 11.21 -8.96 11.83
N TYR A 568 10.67 -9.04 10.61
CA TYR A 568 10.86 -8.01 9.59
C TYR A 568 10.15 -6.69 9.92
N ARG A 569 8.95 -6.71 10.53
CA ARG A 569 8.30 -5.48 11.03
C ARG A 569 9.07 -4.80 12.16
N GLU A 570 9.78 -5.58 12.99
CA GLU A 570 10.55 -5.08 14.12
C GLU A 570 11.98 -4.69 13.77
N SER A 571 12.52 -5.28 12.70
CA SER A 571 13.88 -5.07 12.20
C SER A 571 13.85 -4.98 10.68
N PRO A 572 13.28 -3.93 10.07
CA PRO A 572 13.22 -3.80 8.60
C PRO A 572 14.62 -3.79 7.99
N LEU A 573 14.77 -4.25 6.74
CA LEU A 573 16.10 -4.31 6.09
C LEU A 573 16.56 -2.98 5.50
N GLY A 574 15.70 -1.97 5.41
CA GLY A 574 15.90 -0.88 4.47
C GLY A 574 14.75 -0.81 3.47
N GLY A 575 14.54 0.33 2.80
CA GLY A 575 13.54 0.42 1.72
C GLY A 575 14.04 1.09 0.44
N GLY A 576 15.35 1.11 0.21
CA GLY A 576 15.90 1.44 -1.10
C GLY A 576 15.84 0.23 -2.05
N ALA A 577 16.37 0.40 -3.26
CA ALA A 577 16.71 -0.71 -4.15
C ALA A 577 17.82 -1.56 -3.51
N MET A 578 17.47 -2.33 -2.47
CA MET A 578 18.33 -3.38 -1.97
C MET A 578 18.50 -4.40 -3.08
N GLU A 579 19.75 -4.77 -3.31
CA GLU A 579 20.05 -5.83 -4.25
C GLU A 579 19.42 -7.13 -3.73
N ASP A 580 18.93 -7.95 -4.65
CA ASP A 580 18.29 -9.22 -4.32
C ASP A 580 19.20 -10.10 -3.45
N GLU A 581 20.51 -10.04 -3.66
CA GLU A 581 21.50 -10.75 -2.84
C GLU A 581 21.41 -10.35 -1.36
N GLN A 582 21.23 -9.07 -1.04
CA GLN A 582 21.11 -8.62 0.35
C GLN A 582 19.83 -9.18 1.00
N ARG A 583 18.71 -9.19 0.26
CA ARG A 583 17.43 -9.77 0.71
C ARG A 583 17.57 -11.27 0.95
N ILE A 584 18.18 -12.00 0.02
CA ILE A 584 18.42 -13.44 0.12
C ILE A 584 19.26 -13.76 1.35
N GLN A 585 20.37 -13.07 1.55
CA GLN A 585 21.27 -13.33 2.67
C GLN A 585 20.61 -13.02 4.02
N ALA A 586 19.85 -11.93 4.09
CA ALA A 586 19.04 -11.62 5.26
C ALA A 586 17.93 -12.65 5.50
N PHE A 587 17.28 -13.14 4.44
CA PHE A 587 16.25 -14.18 4.55
C PHE A 587 16.84 -15.49 5.09
N ILE A 588 18.02 -15.91 4.61
CA ILE A 588 18.74 -17.09 5.13
C ILE A 588 19.02 -16.94 6.63
N LEU A 589 19.60 -15.80 7.02
CA LEU A 589 19.94 -15.51 8.41
C LEU A 589 18.70 -15.48 9.31
N ARG A 590 17.69 -14.71 8.93
CA ARG A 590 16.50 -14.45 9.76
C ARG A 590 15.64 -15.69 9.87
N SER A 591 15.46 -16.44 8.77
CA SER A 591 14.82 -17.75 8.79
C SER A 591 15.51 -18.71 9.77
N SER A 592 16.85 -18.72 9.76
CA SER A 592 17.63 -19.55 10.69
C SER A 592 17.43 -19.13 12.15
N VAL A 593 17.44 -17.82 12.41
CA VAL A 593 17.21 -17.26 13.75
C VAL A 593 15.82 -17.62 14.28
N ILE A 594 14.75 -17.45 13.50
CA ILE A 594 13.39 -17.74 13.95
C ILE A 594 13.12 -19.25 14.08
N ALA A 595 13.79 -20.07 13.26
CA ALA A 595 13.72 -21.53 13.35
C ALA A 595 14.53 -22.07 14.54
N GLY A 596 15.47 -21.28 15.08
CA GLY A 596 16.44 -21.75 16.07
C GLY A 596 17.40 -22.81 15.50
N LYS A 597 17.61 -22.82 14.18
CA LYS A 597 18.41 -23.80 13.44
C LYS A 597 19.24 -23.09 12.37
N ASP A 598 20.45 -23.55 12.13
CA ASP A 598 21.21 -23.11 10.95
C ASP A 598 20.63 -23.78 9.68
N LEU A 599 19.97 -22.97 8.84
CA LEU A 599 19.34 -23.39 7.58
C LEU A 599 20.26 -23.22 6.37
N SER A 600 21.53 -22.84 6.54
CA SER A 600 22.44 -22.59 5.41
C SER A 600 22.62 -23.80 4.50
N ALA A 601 22.58 -25.02 5.06
CA ALA A 601 22.64 -26.26 4.29
C ALA A 601 21.39 -26.46 3.42
N PHE A 602 20.21 -26.15 3.96
CA PHE A 602 18.93 -26.22 3.25
C PHE A 602 18.90 -25.24 2.07
N PHE A 603 19.22 -23.96 2.31
CA PHE A 603 19.22 -22.96 1.25
C PHE A 603 20.29 -23.22 0.17
N ARG A 604 21.47 -23.72 0.57
CA ARG A 604 22.49 -24.16 -0.40
C ARG A 604 21.98 -25.28 -1.31
N ARG A 605 21.18 -26.22 -0.80
CA ARG A 605 20.56 -27.26 -1.63
C ARG A 605 19.56 -26.68 -2.61
N TRP A 606 18.86 -25.62 -2.25
CA TRP A 606 17.97 -24.92 -3.18
C TRP A 606 18.71 -24.00 -4.17
N GLY A 607 20.03 -23.83 -4.05
CA GLY A 607 20.81 -22.95 -4.94
C GLY A 607 20.99 -21.52 -4.41
N LEU A 608 20.73 -21.29 -3.12
CA LEU A 608 20.88 -20.00 -2.42
C LEU A 608 21.93 -20.11 -1.30
N PRO A 609 23.24 -20.14 -1.62
CA PRO A 609 24.27 -20.34 -0.61
C PRO A 609 24.42 -19.10 0.29
N ALA A 610 24.54 -19.33 1.60
CA ALA A 610 24.93 -18.28 2.54
C ALA A 610 26.36 -17.79 2.24
N ASN A 611 26.55 -16.47 2.12
CA ASN A 611 27.85 -15.87 1.91
C ASN A 611 28.72 -15.89 3.20
N ALA A 612 29.98 -15.46 3.11
CA ALA A 612 30.92 -15.52 4.22
C ALA A 612 30.47 -14.72 5.46
N SER A 613 29.81 -13.57 5.26
CA SER A 613 29.31 -12.74 6.35
C SER A 613 28.13 -13.40 7.06
N THR A 614 27.14 -13.89 6.30
CA THR A 614 26.00 -14.65 6.82
C THR A 614 26.45 -15.89 7.59
N GLN A 615 27.41 -16.64 7.05
CA GLN A 615 27.99 -17.83 7.69
C GLN A 615 28.75 -17.49 8.99
N ALA A 616 29.43 -16.34 9.05
CA ALA A 616 30.07 -15.89 10.28
C ALA A 616 29.04 -15.58 11.36
N GLU A 617 27.95 -14.89 10.99
CA GLU A 617 26.89 -14.54 11.93
C GLU A 617 26.12 -15.76 12.45
N LEU A 618 25.79 -16.72 11.58
CA LEU A 618 25.15 -17.98 11.98
C LEU A 618 26.02 -18.76 12.99
N ARG A 619 27.33 -18.84 12.74
CA ARG A 619 28.28 -19.49 13.67
C ARG A 619 28.40 -18.74 14.99
N GLN A 620 28.44 -17.41 14.97
CA GLN A 620 28.50 -16.59 16.18
C GLN A 620 27.28 -16.81 17.08
N ARG A 621 26.11 -17.04 16.48
CA ARG A 621 24.85 -17.33 17.19
C ARG A 621 24.78 -18.75 17.75
N GLY A 622 25.67 -19.66 17.33
CA GLY A 622 25.75 -21.02 17.86
C GLY A 622 24.51 -21.89 17.56
N LEU A 623 23.80 -21.61 16.47
CA LEU A 623 22.60 -22.37 16.10
C LEU A 623 22.95 -23.80 15.70
N PRO A 624 22.23 -24.83 16.18
CA PRO A 624 22.45 -26.19 15.73
C PRO A 624 22.01 -26.35 14.27
N LEU A 625 22.77 -27.14 13.49
CA LEU A 625 22.40 -27.46 12.11
C LEU A 625 20.98 -28.04 12.05
N ALA A 626 20.20 -27.60 11.08
CA ALA A 626 18.92 -28.23 10.78
C ALA A 626 19.14 -29.68 10.32
N ALA A 627 18.20 -30.56 10.66
CA ALA A 627 18.07 -31.83 9.96
C ALA A 627 17.73 -31.56 8.48
N ASP A 628 17.88 -32.57 7.63
CA ASP A 628 17.47 -32.43 6.23
C ASP A 628 15.96 -32.15 6.15
N LEU A 629 15.59 -31.00 5.59
CA LEU A 629 14.20 -30.55 5.45
C LEU A 629 13.62 -30.88 4.07
N ILE A 630 14.43 -31.47 3.19
CA ILE A 630 13.98 -31.90 1.87
C ILE A 630 13.46 -33.33 2.01
N HIS A 631 12.16 -33.49 1.79
CA HIS A 631 11.46 -34.78 1.78
C HIS A 631 11.32 -35.30 0.36
#